data_AF-J6J369-F1
#
_entry.id   AF-J6J369-F1
#
_cell.length_a   1.000
_cell.length_b   1.000
_cell.length_c   1.000
_cell.angle_alpha   90.00
_cell.angle_beta   90.00
_cell.angle_gamma   90.00
#
_symmetry.space_group_name_H-M   'P 1'
#
loop_
_entity.id
_entity.type
_entity.pdbx_description
1 polymer ?
#
loop_
_entity_poly.entity_id
_entity_poly.type
_entity_poly.pdbx_seq_one_letter_code
_entity_poly.pdbx_strand_id
1 'polypeptide(L)'
;MRLSLVLPLAALLGLPGIALAAEEVPSFDVRPSCRGGSDTKAALDACLRQEDAAHDKLRSVWADYPAKARSGCVGQMDRELQSYVELLTCLQMSKDLDTLQDQDDGLGPEQSVEK
;
A
#
# COMPACT_ATOMS: atom_id res chain seq x y z
N MET A 1 64.19 -6.67 -25.22
CA MET A 1 63.72 -5.26 -25.11
C MET A 1 62.20 -5.24 -25.21
N ARG A 2 61.56 -4.74 -24.15
CA ARG A 2 60.20 -4.16 -24.04
C ARG A 2 59.00 -4.99 -24.54
N LEU A 3 58.43 -5.76 -23.61
CA LEU A 3 57.09 -6.34 -23.71
C LEU A 3 56.08 -5.26 -23.27
N SER A 4 55.36 -4.66 -24.21
CA SER A 4 54.37 -3.61 -23.92
C SER A 4 53.09 -4.26 -23.40
N LEU A 5 52.82 -4.09 -22.10
CA LEU A 5 51.56 -4.47 -21.45
C LEU A 5 50.52 -3.38 -21.74
N VAL A 6 49.60 -3.63 -22.67
CA VAL A 6 48.40 -2.79 -22.85
C VAL A 6 47.31 -3.33 -21.93
N LEU A 7 47.12 -2.71 -20.76
CA LEU A 7 45.94 -2.95 -19.93
C LEU A 7 44.72 -2.35 -20.66
N PRO A 8 43.66 -3.12 -20.95
CA PRO A 8 42.42 -2.53 -21.38
C PRO A 8 41.82 -1.83 -20.16
N LEU A 9 41.68 -0.51 -20.25
CA LEU A 9 40.90 0.26 -19.30
C LEU A 9 39.43 -0.15 -19.49
N ALA A 10 38.98 -1.15 -18.73
CA ALA A 10 37.60 -1.58 -18.69
C ALA A 10 36.77 -0.42 -18.10
N ALA A 11 36.19 0.39 -18.97
CA ALA A 11 35.19 1.38 -18.59
C ALA A 11 33.94 0.65 -18.11
N LEU A 12 33.86 0.44 -16.79
CA LEU A 12 32.62 0.06 -16.11
C LEU A 12 31.62 1.21 -16.29
N LEU A 13 30.81 1.12 -17.34
CA LEU A 13 29.60 1.91 -17.48
C LEU A 13 28.68 1.54 -16.32
N GLY A 14 28.64 2.39 -15.28
CA GLY A 14 27.66 2.27 -14.21
C GLY A 14 26.26 2.39 -14.81
N LEU A 15 25.45 1.34 -14.68
CA LEU A 15 24.03 1.44 -14.98
C LEU A 15 23.41 2.49 -14.04
N PRO A 16 22.64 3.47 -14.56
CA PRO A 16 21.86 4.31 -13.69
C PRO A 16 20.83 3.43 -12.97
N GLY A 17 20.98 3.30 -11.66
CA GLY A 17 19.96 2.67 -10.83
C GLY A 17 18.68 3.48 -10.95
N ILE A 18 17.62 2.86 -11.48
CA ILE A 18 16.27 3.41 -11.36
C ILE A 18 15.91 3.40 -9.88
N ALA A 19 15.96 4.57 -9.24
CA ALA A 19 15.39 4.74 -7.92
C ALA A 19 13.88 4.53 -8.06
N LEU A 20 13.38 3.37 -7.64
CA LEU A 20 11.96 3.15 -7.41
C LEU A 20 11.58 4.09 -6.27
N ALA A 21 10.99 5.23 -6.60
CA ALA A 21 10.36 6.08 -5.58
C ALA A 21 9.34 5.20 -4.86
N ALA A 22 9.53 4.99 -3.55
CA ALA A 22 8.49 4.42 -2.73
C ALA A 22 7.33 5.42 -2.77
N GLU A 23 6.25 5.06 -3.45
CA GLU A 23 5.01 5.85 -3.44
C GLU A 23 4.67 6.14 -1.97
N GLU A 24 4.44 7.39 -1.61
CA GLU A 24 4.13 7.78 -0.23
C GLU A 24 2.65 7.53 0.10
N VAL A 25 2.28 7.61 1.38
CA VAL A 25 0.87 7.60 1.77
C VAL A 25 0.20 8.85 1.20
N PRO A 26 -0.94 8.73 0.48
CA PRO A 26 -1.60 9.89 -0.13
C PRO A 26 -2.15 10.86 0.92
N SER A 27 -2.29 12.13 0.54
CA SER A 27 -2.97 13.13 1.36
C SER A 27 -4.46 13.14 1.03
N PHE A 28 -5.29 12.76 2.01
CA PHE A 28 -6.75 12.67 1.88
C PHE A 28 -7.44 13.81 2.62
N ASP A 29 -8.56 14.28 2.07
CA ASP A 29 -9.49 15.11 2.84
C ASP A 29 -10.54 14.21 3.51
N VAL A 30 -10.32 13.89 4.78
CA VAL A 30 -11.21 13.03 5.59
C VAL A 30 -12.40 13.77 6.20
N ARG A 31 -12.48 15.10 6.03
CA ARG A 31 -13.56 15.87 6.66
C ARG A 31 -14.95 15.51 6.10
N PRO A 32 -15.14 15.23 4.80
CA PRO A 32 -16.41 14.75 4.26
C PRO A 32 -16.88 13.42 4.88
N SER A 33 -16.01 12.40 4.96
CA SER A 33 -16.33 11.10 5.57
C SER A 33 -16.70 11.26 7.05
N CYS A 34 -15.89 11.99 7.81
CA CYS A 34 -16.19 12.22 9.23
C CYS A 34 -17.48 13.02 9.48
N ARG A 35 -17.77 14.04 8.66
CA ARG A 35 -19.04 14.78 8.78
C ARG A 35 -20.25 13.92 8.44
N GLY A 36 -20.13 13.02 7.46
CA GLY A 36 -21.21 12.11 7.08
C GLY A 36 -21.58 11.11 8.18
N GLY A 37 -20.64 10.75 9.05
CA GLY A 37 -20.83 9.79 10.14
C GLY A 37 -20.97 10.38 11.56
N SER A 38 -21.04 11.70 11.70
CA SER A 38 -21.00 12.36 13.02
C SER A 38 -22.17 13.31 13.26
N ASP A 39 -23.02 12.98 14.24
CA ASP A 39 -24.18 13.82 14.60
C ASP A 39 -23.86 14.90 15.65
N THR A 40 -22.67 14.85 16.25
CA THR A 40 -22.23 15.81 17.27
C THR A 40 -20.81 16.27 17.01
N LYS A 41 -20.44 17.43 17.56
CA LYS A 41 -19.06 17.91 17.54
C LYS A 41 -18.09 16.92 18.19
N ALA A 42 -18.49 16.28 19.29
CA ALA A 42 -17.65 15.30 19.97
C ALA A 42 -17.39 14.06 19.10
N ALA A 43 -18.40 13.58 18.37
CA ALA A 43 -18.26 12.49 17.40
C ALA A 43 -17.35 12.88 16.24
N LEU A 44 -17.52 14.08 15.69
CA LEU A 44 -16.66 14.60 14.62
C LEU A 44 -15.21 14.70 15.07
N ASP A 45 -14.95 15.27 16.24
CA ASP A 45 -13.60 15.39 16.80
C ASP A 45 -12.99 14.00 17.09
N ALA A 46 -13.80 13.01 17.46
CA ALA A 46 -13.34 11.63 17.64
C ALA A 46 -12.96 10.97 16.31
N CYS A 47 -13.80 11.11 15.27
CA CYS A 47 -13.50 10.60 13.94
C CYS A 47 -12.19 11.20 13.40
N LEU A 48 -12.02 12.52 13.47
CA LEU A 48 -10.79 13.18 12.99
C LEU A 48 -9.53 12.67 13.71
N ARG A 49 -9.62 12.35 15.02
CA ARG A 49 -8.50 11.73 15.75
C ARG A 49 -8.22 10.30 15.29
N GLN A 50 -9.25 9.52 14.96
CA GLN A 50 -9.07 8.16 14.43
C GLN A 50 -8.42 8.19 13.05
N GLU A 51 -8.84 9.11 12.19
CA GLU A 51 -8.24 9.32 10.87
C GLU A 51 -6.76 9.72 10.96
N ASP A 52 -6.41 10.62 11.87
CA ASP A 52 -5.02 11.04 12.11
C ASP A 52 -4.15 9.86 12.61
N ALA A 53 -4.66 9.09 13.58
CA ALA A 53 -3.98 7.91 14.08
C ALA A 53 -3.81 6.81 12.99
N ALA A 54 -4.81 6.63 12.12
CA ALA A 54 -4.73 5.70 11.01
C ALA A 54 -3.72 6.15 9.96
N HIS A 55 -3.66 7.44 9.65
CA HIS A 55 -2.64 8.02 8.77
C HIS A 55 -1.23 7.79 9.32
N ASP A 56 -1.00 8.06 10.60
CA ASP A 56 0.29 7.79 11.24
C ASP A 56 0.66 6.31 11.20
N LYS A 57 -0.32 5.43 11.43
CA LYS A 57 -0.12 4.00 11.30
C LYS A 57 0.28 3.63 9.86
N LEU A 58 -0.47 4.10 8.86
CA LEU A 58 -0.17 3.87 7.45
C LEU A 58 1.25 4.30 7.12
N ARG A 59 1.70 5.49 7.55
CA ARG A 59 3.08 5.94 7.31
C ARG A 59 4.13 4.97 7.81
N SER A 60 3.87 4.25 8.90
CA SER A 60 4.80 3.27 9.46
C SER A 60 4.81 1.92 8.74
N VAL A 61 3.71 1.52 8.10
CA VAL A 61 3.55 0.18 7.48
C VAL A 61 3.37 0.22 5.97
N TRP A 62 3.33 1.41 5.35
CA TRP A 62 2.98 1.58 3.94
C TRP A 62 3.88 0.78 3.00
N ALA A 63 5.18 0.78 3.26
CA ALA A 63 6.16 0.06 2.47
C ALA A 63 6.06 -1.48 2.62
N ASP A 64 5.40 -1.97 3.67
CA ASP A 64 5.20 -3.40 3.92
C ASP A 64 4.10 -3.99 3.03
N TYR A 65 3.25 -3.14 2.44
CA TYR A 65 2.18 -3.56 1.54
C TYR A 65 2.64 -3.58 0.07
N PRO A 66 2.26 -4.62 -0.71
CA PRO A 66 2.56 -4.69 -2.14
C PRO A 66 2.04 -3.45 -2.90
N ALA A 67 2.77 -3.00 -3.92
CA ALA A 67 2.40 -1.84 -4.71
C ALA A 67 1.00 -1.98 -5.37
N LYS A 68 0.64 -3.21 -5.77
CA LYS A 68 -0.69 -3.53 -6.33
C LYS A 68 -1.80 -3.34 -5.29
N ALA A 69 -1.58 -3.75 -4.03
CA ALA A 69 -2.56 -3.56 -2.96
C ALA A 69 -2.70 -2.07 -2.63
N ARG A 70 -1.58 -1.34 -2.55
CA ARG A 70 -1.57 0.11 -2.35
C ARG A 70 -2.38 0.85 -3.41
N SER A 71 -2.07 0.65 -4.70
CA SER A 71 -2.78 1.33 -5.79
C SER A 71 -4.25 0.90 -5.88
N GLY A 72 -4.55 -0.37 -5.64
CA GLY A 72 -5.92 -0.88 -5.60
C GLY A 72 -6.76 -0.22 -4.50
N CYS A 73 -6.25 -0.19 -3.26
CA CYS A 73 -6.95 0.40 -2.13
C CYS A 73 -7.07 1.93 -2.22
N VAL A 74 -6.04 2.63 -2.70
CA VAL A 74 -6.13 4.07 -2.97
C VAL A 74 -7.19 4.37 -4.03
N GLY A 75 -7.22 3.59 -5.11
CA GLY A 75 -8.23 3.74 -6.15
C GLY A 75 -9.66 3.43 -5.69
N GLN A 76 -9.87 2.80 -4.53
CA GLN A 76 -11.18 2.67 -3.88
C GLN A 76 -11.56 3.98 -3.20
N MET A 77 -10.62 4.61 -2.49
CA MET A 77 -10.83 5.88 -1.78
C MET A 77 -11.12 7.04 -2.74
N ASP A 78 -10.62 6.99 -3.98
CA ASP A 78 -10.94 7.99 -5.00
C ASP A 78 -12.37 7.88 -5.55
N ARG A 79 -13.03 6.73 -5.38
CA ARG A 79 -14.41 6.49 -5.82
C ARG A 79 -15.44 6.74 -4.73
N GLU A 80 -15.00 6.73 -3.48
CA GLU A 80 -15.81 6.87 -2.28
C GLU A 80 -15.38 8.10 -1.46
N LEU A 81 -15.91 8.27 -0.26
CA LEU A 81 -15.37 9.26 0.67
C LEU A 81 -14.04 8.76 1.23
N GLN A 82 -13.01 9.60 1.13
CA GLN A 82 -11.67 9.26 1.57
C GLN A 82 -11.61 9.05 3.09
N SER A 83 -11.00 7.93 3.51
CA SER A 83 -10.73 7.60 4.91
C SER A 83 -9.43 6.81 5.02
N TYR A 84 -8.55 7.22 5.92
CA TYR A 84 -7.35 6.49 6.28
C TYR A 84 -7.65 5.23 7.07
N VAL A 85 -8.73 5.21 7.86
CA VAL A 85 -9.21 4.01 8.55
C VAL A 85 -9.61 2.95 7.51
N GLU A 86 -10.37 3.33 6.50
CA GLU A 86 -10.80 2.42 5.43
C GLU A 86 -9.62 2.00 4.53
N LEU A 87 -8.70 2.91 4.21
CA LEU A 87 -7.48 2.56 3.48
C LEU A 87 -6.64 1.53 4.24
N LEU A 88 -6.42 1.74 5.53
CA LEU A 88 -5.68 0.80 6.38
C LEU A 88 -6.39 -0.56 6.43
N THR A 89 -7.70 -0.57 6.59
CA THR A 89 -8.52 -1.80 6.61
C THR A 89 -8.43 -2.53 5.27
N CYS A 90 -8.57 -1.84 4.14
CA CYS A 90 -8.44 -2.44 2.81
C CYS A 90 -7.09 -3.14 2.63
N LEU A 91 -6.00 -2.50 3.06
CA LEU A 91 -4.67 -3.08 2.97
C LEU A 91 -4.51 -4.32 3.87
N GLN A 92 -5.02 -4.26 5.10
CA GLN A 92 -5.03 -5.41 6.01
C GLN A 92 -5.80 -6.59 5.41
N MET A 93 -7.00 -6.34 4.90
CA MET A 93 -7.81 -7.37 4.25
C MET A 93 -7.15 -7.95 3.00
N SER A 94 -6.52 -7.12 2.16
CA SER A 94 -5.77 -7.60 0.99
C SER A 94 -4.66 -8.56 1.40
N LYS A 95 -3.93 -8.24 2.46
CA LYS A 95 -2.86 -9.09 2.99
C LYS A 95 -3.41 -10.39 3.59
N ASP A 96 -4.53 -10.33 4.29
CA ASP A 96 -5.17 -11.50 4.87
C ASP A 96 -5.66 -12.44 3.75
N LEU A 97 -6.24 -11.91 2.67
CA LEU A 97 -6.65 -12.69 1.51
C LEU A 97 -5.47 -13.36 0.80
N ASP A 98 -4.37 -12.64 0.59
CA ASP A 98 -3.15 -13.22 0.01
C ASP A 98 -2.65 -14.40 0.88
N THR A 99 -2.70 -14.24 2.22
CA THR A 99 -2.31 -15.29 3.17
C THR A 99 -3.22 -16.52 3.10
N LEU A 100 -4.52 -16.34 2.89
CA LEU A 100 -5.46 -17.45 2.75
C LEU A 100 -5.31 -18.19 1.41
N GLN A 101 -5.02 -17.47 0.32
CA GLN A 101 -4.77 -18.08 -0.98
C GLN A 101 -3.51 -18.96 -0.95
N ASP A 102 -2.44 -18.49 -0.29
CA ASP A 102 -1.23 -19.29 -0.07
C ASP A 102 -1.49 -20.57 0.76
N GLN A 103 -2.56 -20.60 1.57
CA GLN A 103 -2.96 -21.76 2.37
C GLN A 103 -3.88 -22.74 1.62
N ASP A 104 -4.71 -22.23 0.71
CA ASP A 104 -5.65 -23.02 -0.09
C ASP A 104 -4.95 -23.79 -1.23
N ASP A 105 -3.73 -23.40 -1.61
CA ASP A 105 -2.83 -24.20 -2.46
C ASP A 105 -2.49 -25.61 -1.89
N GLY A 106 -2.96 -25.93 -0.67
CA GLY A 106 -2.90 -27.24 -0.04
C GLY A 106 -4.24 -27.95 0.19
N LEU A 107 -5.39 -27.35 -0.14
CA LEU A 107 -6.71 -27.98 -0.03
C LEU A 107 -7.26 -28.32 -1.42
N GLY A 108 -7.68 -29.57 -1.60
CA GLY A 108 -8.20 -30.10 -2.86
C GLY A 108 -9.46 -29.37 -3.38
N PRO A 109 -9.95 -29.78 -4.57
CA PRO A 109 -10.76 -28.93 -5.44
C PRO A 109 -12.01 -28.35 -4.77
N GLU A 110 -12.17 -27.03 -4.96
CA GLU A 110 -13.40 -26.27 -4.75
C GLU A 110 -14.62 -27.12 -5.12
N GLN A 111 -15.46 -27.42 -4.14
CA GLN A 111 -16.78 -27.94 -4.40
C GLN A 111 -17.63 -26.77 -4.87
N SER A 112 -17.93 -26.78 -6.18
CA SER A 112 -18.94 -25.94 -6.81
C SER A 112 -20.15 -25.77 -5.91
N VAL A 113 -20.40 -24.55 -5.44
CA VAL A 113 -21.70 -24.17 -4.91
C VAL A 113 -22.65 -24.13 -6.11
N GLU A 114 -23.22 -25.28 -6.42
CA GLU A 114 -24.28 -25.40 -7.41
C GLU A 114 -25.54 -24.69 -6.87
N LYS A 115 -26.13 -23.88 -7.75
CA LYS A 115 -27.26 -22.98 -7.45
C LYS A 115 -28.59 -23.72 -7.38
#